data_AF-A0A9P6U8Q1-F1
#
_entry.id   AF-A0A9P6U8Q1-F1
#
_cell.length_a   1.000
_cell.length_b   1.000
_cell.length_c   1.000
_cell.angle_alpha   90.00
_cell.angle_beta   90.00
_cell.angle_gamma   90.00
#
_symmetry.space_group_name_H-M   'P 1'
#
loop_
_entity.id
_entity.type
_entity.pdbx_description
1 polymer ?
#
loop_
_entity_poly.entity_id
_entity_poly.type
_entity_poly.pdbx_seq_one_letter_code
_entity_poly.pdbx_strand_id
1 'polypeptide(L)'
;MVAASYGEQNQVRELESLQKIVERAAGNLIDIPSTLQLERLQQQEAQNRSNEYMSALNTVKLPQQTIRKLCSMTSVTASGADMPTISDVLESASGKDGATTSSRNSVKAPSVREVLAEKTVDSKTVGWMASAMGELHQAAESIDVEDVGDLIVTLSPPRTK
;
A
#
# COMPACT_ATOMS: atom_id res chain seq x y z
N MET A 1 -21.95 22.17 54.12
CA MET A 1 -21.41 20.80 53.94
C MET A 1 -21.30 20.52 52.45
N VAL A 2 -20.18 20.88 51.81
CA VAL A 2 -19.92 20.58 50.37
C VAL A 2 -18.41 20.35 50.23
N ALA A 3 -17.94 19.13 50.53
CA ALA A 3 -16.52 18.78 50.40
C ALA A 3 -16.28 17.32 49.96
N ALA A 4 -17.29 16.44 50.03
CA ALA A 4 -17.10 15.02 49.72
C ALA A 4 -17.06 14.68 48.21
N SER A 5 -17.70 15.50 47.36
CA SER A 5 -17.93 15.14 45.93
C SER A 5 -16.70 15.31 45.02
N TYR A 6 -15.71 16.14 45.40
CA TYR A 6 -14.52 16.39 44.57
C TYR A 6 -13.49 15.26 44.62
N GLY A 7 -13.45 14.47 45.69
CA GLY A 7 -12.50 13.35 45.83
C GLY A 7 -12.88 12.14 44.96
N GLU A 8 -14.16 11.82 44.90
CA GLU A 8 -14.68 10.65 44.16
C GLU A 8 -14.52 10.81 42.64
N GLN A 9 -14.81 11.99 42.10
CA GLN A 9 -14.61 12.26 40.66
C GLN A 9 -13.13 12.17 40.25
N ASN A 10 -12.22 12.53 41.16
CA ASN A 10 -10.79 12.46 40.90
C ASN A 10 -10.29 11.00 40.92
N GLN A 11 -10.81 10.17 41.82
CA GLN A 11 -10.51 8.73 41.85
C GLN A 11 -11.02 8.00 40.60
N VAL A 12 -12.21 8.31 40.12
CA VAL A 12 -12.75 7.71 38.88
C VAL A 12 -11.86 8.06 37.67
N ARG A 13 -11.43 9.32 37.56
CA ARG A 13 -10.51 9.76 36.49
C ARG A 13 -9.16 9.06 36.55
N GLU A 14 -8.61 8.87 37.75
CA GLU A 14 -7.35 8.18 37.95
C GLU A 14 -7.44 6.71 37.54
N LEU A 15 -8.53 6.03 37.90
CA LEU A 15 -8.80 4.65 37.47
C LEU A 15 -8.93 4.52 35.95
N GLU A 16 -9.62 5.45 35.27
CA GLU A 16 -9.69 5.46 33.80
C GLU A 16 -8.31 5.69 33.16
N SER A 17 -7.48 6.54 33.76
CA SER A 17 -6.11 6.78 33.29
C SER A 17 -5.26 5.51 33.44
N LEU A 18 -5.35 4.83 34.58
CA LEU A 18 -4.66 3.57 34.83
C LEU A 18 -5.13 2.48 33.87
N GLN A 19 -6.44 2.39 33.62
CA GLN A 19 -7.00 1.47 32.64
C GLN A 19 -6.42 1.70 31.25
N LYS A 20 -6.36 2.96 30.79
CA LYS A 20 -5.75 3.30 29.49
C LYS A 20 -4.27 2.92 29.41
N ILE A 21 -3.54 3.06 30.51
CA ILE A 21 -2.14 2.65 30.58
C ILE A 21 -2.03 1.13 30.46
N VAL A 22 -2.86 0.37 31.19
CA VAL A 22 -2.88 -1.10 31.11
C VAL A 22 -3.27 -1.58 29.73
N GLU A 23 -4.29 -0.98 29.10
CA GLU A 23 -4.70 -1.31 27.73
C GLU A 23 -3.60 -1.01 26.71
N ARG A 24 -2.95 0.16 26.82
CA ARG A 24 -1.81 0.51 25.96
C ARG A 24 -0.62 -0.42 26.19
N ALA A 25 -0.33 -0.78 27.44
CA ALA A 25 0.74 -1.71 27.77
C ALA A 25 0.44 -3.09 27.20
N ALA A 26 -0.77 -3.61 27.41
CA ALA A 26 -1.22 -4.90 26.87
C ALA A 26 -1.15 -4.94 25.33
N GLY A 27 -1.51 -3.84 24.66
CA GLY A 27 -1.38 -3.74 23.20
C GLY A 27 0.05 -3.60 22.68
N ASN A 28 0.99 -3.14 23.51
CA ASN A 28 2.40 -2.92 23.15
C ASN A 28 3.34 -4.05 23.62
N LEU A 29 2.86 -4.97 24.43
CA LEU A 29 3.65 -6.14 24.85
C LEU A 29 3.83 -7.06 23.65
N ILE A 30 5.08 -7.35 23.33
CA ILE A 30 5.43 -8.38 22.34
C ILE A 30 5.44 -9.71 23.09
N ASP A 31 4.39 -10.50 22.90
CA ASP A 31 4.39 -11.90 23.32
C ASP A 31 5.33 -12.71 22.41
N ILE A 32 6.23 -13.49 23.01
CA ILE A 32 7.16 -14.37 22.28
C ILE A 32 6.68 -15.81 22.51
N PRO A 33 5.67 -16.28 21.74
CA PRO A 33 5.13 -17.61 21.93
C PRO A 33 6.11 -18.68 21.48
N SER A 34 6.09 -19.84 22.15
CA SER A 34 6.77 -21.04 21.65
C SER A 34 6.01 -21.55 20.42
N THR A 35 6.68 -21.59 19.27
CA THR A 35 6.13 -21.80 17.92
C THR A 35 5.33 -23.09 17.68
N LEU A 36 5.31 -24.05 18.61
CA LEU A 36 4.84 -25.41 18.35
C LEU A 36 3.33 -25.66 18.55
N GLN A 37 2.59 -24.82 19.28
CA GLN A 37 1.16 -25.07 19.58
C GLN A 37 0.18 -24.07 18.95
N LEU A 38 0.64 -22.87 18.58
CA LEU A 38 -0.21 -21.80 18.04
C LEU A 38 -0.69 -22.12 16.61
N GLU A 39 0.13 -22.81 15.83
CA GLU A 39 -0.06 -22.98 14.38
C GLU A 39 -1.33 -23.77 14.02
N ARG A 40 -1.64 -24.86 14.74
CA ARG A 40 -2.83 -25.69 14.45
C ARG A 40 -4.15 -24.98 14.77
N LEU A 41 -4.21 -24.26 15.89
CA LEU A 41 -5.40 -23.51 16.28
C LEU A 41 -5.63 -22.34 15.31
N GLN A 42 -4.56 -21.65 14.94
CA GLN A 42 -4.59 -20.55 13.97
C GLN A 42 -5.02 -21.02 12.58
N GLN A 43 -4.62 -22.22 12.15
CA GLN A 43 -5.03 -22.79 10.87
C GLN A 43 -6.53 -23.09 10.81
N GLN A 44 -7.10 -23.64 11.90
CA GLN A 44 -8.53 -23.93 11.96
C GLN A 44 -9.36 -22.63 11.96
N GLU A 45 -8.95 -21.62 12.74
CA GLU A 45 -9.61 -20.31 12.74
C GLU A 45 -9.51 -19.62 11.38
N ALA A 46 -8.34 -19.67 10.74
CA ALA A 46 -8.13 -19.13 9.41
C ALA A 46 -9.05 -19.81 8.38
N GLN A 47 -9.20 -21.13 8.45
CA GLN A 47 -10.10 -21.87 7.56
C GLN A 47 -11.56 -21.49 7.80
N ASN A 48 -11.99 -21.37 9.06
CA ASN A 48 -13.35 -20.95 9.41
C ASN A 48 -13.64 -19.53 8.89
N ARG A 49 -12.74 -18.58 9.11
CA ARG A 49 -12.86 -17.20 8.59
C ARG A 49 -12.89 -17.17 7.07
N SER A 50 -12.05 -17.97 6.41
CA SER A 50 -12.05 -18.09 4.95
C SER A 50 -13.41 -18.53 4.42
N ASN A 51 -14.03 -19.52 5.06
CA ASN A 51 -15.36 -20.00 4.67
C ASN A 51 -16.43 -18.92 4.89
N GLU A 52 -16.35 -18.17 6.00
CA GLU A 52 -17.27 -17.07 6.30
C GLU A 52 -17.18 -15.96 5.24
N TYR A 53 -15.95 -15.53 4.89
CA TYR A 53 -15.74 -14.52 3.86
C TYR A 53 -16.20 -14.99 2.49
N MET A 54 -15.97 -16.25 2.13
CA MET A 54 -16.48 -16.81 0.86
C MET A 54 -18.00 -16.84 0.84
N SER A 55 -18.64 -17.19 1.95
CA SER A 55 -20.10 -17.14 2.08
C SER A 55 -20.63 -15.71 1.94
N ALA A 56 -20.00 -14.74 2.59
CA ALA A 56 -20.37 -13.32 2.51
C ALA A 56 -20.14 -12.74 1.10
N LEU A 57 -19.08 -13.15 0.41
CA LEU A 57 -18.83 -12.72 -0.96
C LEU A 57 -19.89 -13.26 -1.93
N ASN A 58 -20.32 -14.51 -1.72
CA ASN A 58 -21.36 -15.14 -2.54
C ASN A 58 -22.77 -14.56 -2.31
N THR A 59 -23.04 -13.97 -1.14
CA THR A 59 -24.30 -13.26 -0.88
C THR A 59 -24.31 -11.85 -1.47
N VAL A 60 -23.15 -11.19 -1.57
CA VAL A 60 -23.01 -9.90 -2.25
C VAL A 60 -23.04 -10.12 -3.77
N LYS A 61 -24.25 -10.12 -4.34
CA LYS A 61 -24.44 -10.09 -5.80
C LYS A 61 -24.06 -8.72 -6.34
N LEU A 62 -22.80 -8.55 -6.75
CA LEU A 62 -22.44 -7.42 -7.60
C LEU A 62 -23.21 -7.53 -8.92
N PRO A 63 -23.86 -6.45 -9.40
CA PRO A 63 -24.44 -6.44 -10.73
C PRO A 63 -23.37 -6.83 -11.76
N GLN A 64 -23.66 -7.82 -12.62
CA GLN A 64 -22.71 -8.28 -13.63
C GLN A 64 -22.17 -7.15 -14.52
N GLN A 65 -22.95 -6.07 -14.68
CA GLN A 65 -22.54 -4.87 -15.41
C GLN A 65 -21.34 -4.16 -14.76
N THR A 66 -21.28 -4.12 -13.41
CA THR A 66 -20.17 -3.54 -12.65
C THR A 66 -18.91 -4.39 -12.78
N ILE A 67 -19.04 -5.72 -12.72
CA ILE A 67 -17.92 -6.65 -12.89
C ILE A 67 -17.37 -6.54 -14.32
N ARG A 68 -18.24 -6.55 -15.35
CA ARG A 68 -17.80 -6.38 -16.75
C ARG A 68 -17.11 -5.04 -16.96
N LYS A 69 -17.63 -3.95 -16.38
CA LYS A 69 -17.02 -2.62 -16.49
C LYS A 69 -15.66 -2.55 -15.79
N LEU A 70 -15.49 -3.20 -14.64
CA LEU A 70 -14.21 -3.32 -13.95
C LEU A 70 -13.23 -4.16 -14.77
N CYS A 71 -13.62 -5.33 -15.25
CA CYS A 71 -12.79 -6.17 -16.11
C CYS A 71 -12.37 -5.44 -17.39
N SER A 72 -13.24 -4.65 -18.01
CA SER A 72 -12.86 -3.86 -19.20
C SER A 72 -11.91 -2.69 -18.88
N MET A 73 -11.84 -2.26 -17.62
CA MET A 73 -10.90 -1.21 -17.18
C MET A 73 -9.57 -1.79 -16.69
N THR A 74 -9.52 -3.06 -16.26
CA THR A 74 -8.33 -3.69 -15.69
C THR A 74 -7.72 -4.80 -16.57
N SER A 75 -8.40 -5.26 -17.62
CA SER A 75 -7.83 -6.24 -18.54
C SER A 75 -6.83 -5.60 -19.51
N VAL A 76 -5.59 -5.47 -19.06
CA VAL A 76 -4.44 -5.52 -19.96
C VAL A 76 -4.15 -7.01 -20.16
N THR A 77 -4.82 -7.65 -21.12
CA THR A 77 -4.45 -9.01 -21.50
C THR A 77 -3.07 -8.98 -22.12
N ALA A 78 -2.11 -9.49 -21.36
CA ALA A 78 -0.86 -10.01 -21.86
C ALA A 78 -1.16 -11.11 -22.90
N SER A 79 -0.93 -10.81 -24.18
CA SER A 79 -0.37 -11.72 -25.19
C SER A 79 -0.33 -10.96 -26.51
N GLY A 80 0.80 -11.05 -27.20
CA GLY A 80 1.06 -10.31 -28.43
C GLY A 80 0.10 -10.64 -29.58
N ALA A 81 0.09 -9.72 -30.54
CA ALA A 81 -0.60 -9.75 -31.83
C ALA A 81 -2.13 -9.62 -31.77
N ASP A 82 -2.63 -8.41 -31.52
CA ASP A 82 -3.54 -7.73 -32.45
C ASP A 82 -3.99 -6.37 -31.88
N MET A 83 -3.82 -5.33 -32.70
CA MET A 83 -4.35 -3.99 -32.42
C MET A 83 -5.88 -4.01 -32.49
N PRO A 84 -6.61 -3.28 -31.61
CA PRO A 84 -8.05 -3.17 -31.74
C PRO A 84 -8.40 -2.33 -32.97
N THR A 85 -8.89 -3.00 -34.01
CA THR A 85 -9.49 -2.38 -35.19
C THR A 85 -10.74 -1.61 -34.77
N ILE A 86 -10.66 -0.28 -34.86
CA ILE A 86 -11.76 0.65 -34.59
C ILE A 86 -12.67 0.65 -35.83
N SER A 87 -13.56 -0.31 -35.92
CA SER A 87 -14.57 -0.36 -36.98
C SER A 87 -15.83 -0.98 -36.39
N ASP A 88 -16.56 -0.20 -35.57
CA ASP A 88 -18.00 -0.41 -35.28
C ASP A 88 -18.60 0.68 -34.37
N VAL A 89 -18.31 1.96 -34.62
CA VAL A 89 -19.08 3.06 -34.03
C VAL A 89 -19.43 4.09 -35.10
N LEU A 90 -20.05 3.62 -36.18
CA LEU A 90 -20.71 4.53 -37.12
C LEU A 90 -21.92 3.85 -37.77
N GLU A 91 -22.98 3.61 -37.01
CA GLU A 91 -24.32 3.63 -37.62
C GLU A 91 -25.45 3.84 -36.62
N SER A 92 -26.45 4.59 -37.10
CA SER A 92 -27.79 4.80 -36.56
C SER A 92 -27.96 5.80 -35.41
N ALA A 93 -27.91 7.06 -35.81
CA ALA A 93 -28.74 8.12 -35.24
C ALA A 93 -30.23 7.83 -35.49
N SER A 94 -31.03 7.67 -34.43
CA SER A 94 -32.46 8.02 -34.39
C SER A 94 -32.98 7.80 -32.97
N GLY A 95 -33.24 8.89 -32.24
CA GLY A 95 -33.84 8.80 -30.90
C GLY A 95 -33.83 10.13 -30.16
N LYS A 96 -35.01 10.76 -30.14
CA LYS A 96 -35.35 12.06 -29.59
C LYS A 96 -35.35 12.08 -28.05
N ASP A 97 -35.04 13.27 -27.51
CA ASP A 97 -35.50 13.88 -26.25
C ASP A 97 -35.07 13.28 -24.90
N GLY A 98 -34.50 14.14 -24.03
CA GLY A 98 -34.63 14.01 -22.58
C GLY A 98 -33.35 14.13 -21.75
N ALA A 99 -33.09 15.33 -21.21
CA ALA A 99 -32.43 15.67 -19.94
C ALA A 99 -31.48 14.65 -19.27
N THR A 100 -30.22 15.02 -19.05
CA THR A 100 -29.69 15.38 -17.70
C THR A 100 -28.20 15.66 -17.72
N THR A 101 -27.85 16.69 -16.95
CA THR A 101 -26.50 17.11 -16.56
C THR A 101 -25.73 16.00 -15.84
N SER A 102 -24.54 15.63 -16.30
CA SER A 102 -23.39 15.20 -15.48
C SER A 102 -22.32 14.51 -16.34
N SER A 103 -21.45 15.29 -16.98
CA SER A 103 -20.14 14.76 -17.39
C SER A 103 -19.15 15.91 -17.51
N ARG A 104 -18.90 16.60 -16.39
CA ARG A 104 -17.68 17.38 -16.23
C ARG A 104 -16.67 16.44 -15.59
N ASN A 105 -15.52 16.24 -16.25
CA ASN A 105 -14.34 15.48 -15.84
C ASN A 105 -14.14 14.09 -16.49
N SER A 106 -14.71 13.85 -17.68
CA SER A 106 -14.11 12.85 -18.58
C SER A 106 -12.85 13.49 -19.19
N VAL A 107 -11.71 13.33 -18.52
CA VAL A 107 -10.41 13.68 -19.10
C VAL A 107 -10.20 12.67 -20.23
N LYS A 108 -10.50 13.10 -21.46
CA LYS A 108 -10.26 12.31 -22.67
C LYS A 108 -8.76 12.00 -22.70
N ALA A 109 -8.41 10.71 -22.59
CA ALA A 109 -7.02 10.29 -22.74
C ALA A 109 -6.50 10.80 -24.09
N PRO A 110 -5.27 11.37 -24.13
CA PRO A 110 -4.69 11.83 -25.38
C PRO A 110 -4.68 10.71 -26.42
N SER A 111 -4.97 11.03 -27.67
CA SER A 111 -4.94 10.02 -28.73
C SER A 111 -3.51 9.53 -28.95
N VAL A 112 -3.33 8.28 -29.43
CA VAL A 112 -1.99 7.72 -29.71
C VAL A 112 -1.18 8.63 -30.65
N ARG A 113 -1.85 9.28 -31.62
CA ARG A 113 -1.21 10.24 -32.51
C ARG A 113 -0.78 11.50 -31.78
N GLU A 114 -1.55 11.98 -30.81
CA GLU A 114 -1.17 13.14 -29.98
C GLU A 114 0.03 12.82 -29.09
N VAL A 115 0.06 11.64 -28.45
CA VAL A 115 1.20 11.22 -27.60
C VAL A 115 2.48 11.03 -28.41
N LEU A 116 2.37 10.46 -29.62
CA LEU A 116 3.53 10.26 -30.49
C LEU A 116 3.96 11.54 -31.23
N ALA A 117 3.05 12.49 -31.43
CA ALA A 117 3.36 13.81 -31.94
C ALA A 117 3.87 14.75 -30.85
N GLU A 118 3.68 14.39 -29.58
CA GLU A 118 4.25 15.12 -28.44
C GLU A 118 5.77 15.12 -28.55
N LYS A 119 6.35 16.30 -28.34
CA LYS A 119 7.77 16.56 -28.56
C LYS A 119 8.61 15.52 -27.80
N THR A 120 9.49 14.84 -28.53
CA THR A 120 10.48 13.91 -27.94
C THR A 120 11.19 14.56 -26.76
N VAL A 121 11.50 13.76 -25.74
CA VAL A 121 12.24 14.22 -24.55
C VAL A 121 13.46 15.03 -24.99
N ASP A 122 13.55 16.26 -24.50
CA ASP A 122 14.61 17.19 -24.90
C ASP A 122 15.98 16.62 -24.51
N SER A 123 16.97 16.77 -25.39
CA SER A 123 18.33 16.26 -25.16
C SER A 123 18.96 16.87 -23.91
N LYS A 124 18.58 18.11 -23.56
CA LYS A 124 19.01 18.77 -22.33
C LYS A 124 18.51 18.02 -21.09
N THR A 125 17.24 17.59 -21.11
CA THR A 125 16.63 16.83 -20.01
C THR A 125 17.31 15.48 -19.84
N VAL A 126 17.59 14.78 -20.95
CA VAL A 126 18.34 13.51 -20.91
C VAL A 126 19.75 13.72 -20.35
N GLY A 127 20.45 14.77 -20.78
CA GLY A 127 21.79 15.10 -20.27
C GLY A 127 21.79 15.45 -18.78
N TRP A 128 20.79 16.22 -18.31
CA TRP A 128 20.61 16.52 -16.89
C TRP A 128 20.38 15.26 -16.06
N MET A 129 19.52 14.36 -16.54
CA MET A 129 19.24 13.09 -15.87
C MET A 129 20.48 12.19 -15.83
N ALA A 130 21.26 12.15 -16.91
CA ALA A 130 22.51 11.40 -16.95
C ALA A 130 23.55 11.95 -15.96
N SER A 131 23.67 13.28 -15.85
CA SER A 131 24.55 13.93 -14.87
C SER A 131 24.12 13.62 -13.44
N ALA A 132 22.83 13.79 -13.14
CA ALA A 132 22.29 13.49 -11.81
C ALA A 132 22.50 12.01 -11.43
N MET A 133 22.37 11.10 -12.40
CA MET A 133 22.63 9.68 -12.15
C MET A 133 24.11 9.39 -11.89
N GLY A 134 25.02 10.07 -12.61
CA GLY A 134 26.45 9.98 -12.37
C GLY A 134 26.84 10.46 -10.97
N GLU A 135 26.32 11.61 -10.54
CA GLU A 135 26.57 12.16 -9.20
C GLU A 135 26.04 11.23 -8.10
N LEU A 136 24.83 10.67 -8.27
CA LEU A 136 24.26 9.71 -7.33
C LEU A 136 25.08 8.42 -7.25
N HIS A 137 25.58 7.93 -8.38
CA HIS A 137 26.43 6.75 -8.41
C HIS A 137 27.76 7.01 -7.67
N GLN A 138 28.39 8.15 -7.94
CA GLN A 138 29.61 8.56 -7.24
C GLN A 138 29.39 8.74 -5.73
N ALA A 139 28.27 9.34 -5.33
CA ALA A 139 27.91 9.48 -3.92
C ALA A 139 27.67 8.11 -3.26
N ALA A 140 27.05 7.16 -3.96
CA ALA A 140 26.84 5.82 -3.45
C ALA A 140 28.16 5.07 -3.23
N GLU A 141 29.16 5.27 -4.10
CA GLU A 141 30.51 4.70 -3.92
C GLU A 141 31.25 5.27 -2.70
N SER A 142 30.91 6.49 -2.27
CA SER A 142 31.51 7.10 -1.07
C SER A 142 30.96 6.56 0.25
N ILE A 143 29.92 5.71 0.21
CA ILE A 143 29.36 5.07 1.39
C ILE A 143 30.20 3.84 1.71
N ASP A 144 31.26 4.03 2.48
CA ASP A 144 32.08 2.96 3.02
C ASP A 144 32.35 3.18 4.52
N VAL A 145 32.72 2.11 5.22
CA VAL A 145 33.09 2.18 6.64
C VAL A 145 34.57 2.52 6.73
N GLU A 146 34.89 3.69 7.25
CA GLU A 146 36.29 4.08 7.50
C GLU A 146 36.91 3.18 8.59
N ASP A 147 38.10 2.66 8.30
CA ASP A 147 38.89 1.88 9.27
C ASP A 147 39.49 2.82 10.33
N VAL A 148 38.87 2.85 11.50
CA VAL A 148 39.33 3.61 12.68
C VAL A 148 40.14 2.77 13.67
N GLY A 149 40.48 1.54 13.30
CA GLY A 149 41.26 0.59 14.09
C GLY A 149 40.52 -0.71 14.43
N ASP A 150 41.19 -1.56 15.20
CA ASP A 150 40.72 -2.92 15.46
C ASP A 150 39.46 -2.94 16.33
N LEU A 151 38.34 -3.44 15.79
CA LEU A 151 37.13 -3.75 16.56
C LEU A 151 37.36 -4.88 17.57
N ILE A 152 38.26 -5.82 17.25
CA ILE A 152 38.52 -7.02 18.04
C ILE A 152 39.99 -7.03 18.46
N VAL A 153 40.23 -6.77 19.74
CA VAL A 153 41.55 -6.92 20.35
C VAL A 153 41.62 -8.26 21.08
N THR A 154 42.50 -9.16 20.62
CA THR A 154 42.73 -10.43 21.30
C THR A 154 43.72 -10.23 22.45
N LEU A 155 43.25 -10.40 23.69
CA LEU A 155 44.11 -10.34 24.87
C LEU A 155 44.83 -11.68 25.06
N SER A 156 46.15 -11.64 25.20
CA SER A 156 46.95 -12.81 25.58
C SER A 156 47.47 -12.65 27.01
N PRO A 157 47.46 -13.73 27.82
CA PRO A 157 47.91 -13.66 29.20
C PRO A 157 49.42 -13.37 29.27
N PRO A 158 49.87 -12.62 30.30
CA PRO A 158 51.28 -12.31 30.46
C PRO A 158 52.09 -13.58 30.69
N ARG A 159 53.16 -13.76 29.91
CA ARG A 159 54.08 -14.90 30.07
C ARG A 159 54.83 -14.76 31.39
N THR A 160 54.54 -15.61 32.36
CA THR A 160 55.34 -15.77 33.57
C THR A 160 56.68 -16.41 33.19
N LYS A 161 57.79 -15.73 33.47
CA LYS A 161 59.15 -16.27 33.40
C LYS A 161 59.47 -17.09 34.63
#